data_AF-A0A971YYU5-F1
#
_entry.id   AF-A0A971YYU5-F1
#
_cell.length_a   1.000
_cell.length_b   1.000
_cell.length_c   1.000
_cell.angle_alpha   90.00
_cell.angle_beta   90.00
_cell.angle_gamma   90.00
#
_symmetry.space_group_name_H-M   'P 1'
#
loop_
_entity.id
_entity.type
_entity.pdbx_description
1 polymer ?
#
loop_
_entity_poly.entity_id
_entity_poly.type
_entity_poly.pdbx_seq_one_letter_code
_entity_poly.pdbx_strand_id
1 'polypeptide(L)'
;MYSQVKGITDGFKHLSEIGISTSLAVYGSDNKLIISQDYLSGKLTIKEDELRTAIEANPDKVMDLFTKSSEVWEEKGVAARVYETLGNAIKRLTDIAGTSASLVDNSFVSKQIRTLNEQIELEERRLQMVEDRYWRQFTALEKAINQLNAQSAWLMSQFNMVMGGR
;
A
#
# COMPACT_ATOMS: atom_id res chain seq x y z
N MET A 1 24.52 -9.81 -1.80
CA MET A 1 25.83 -9.26 -2.22
C MET A 1 26.99 -10.22 -1.98
N TYR A 2 26.91 -11.13 -1.01
CA TYR A 2 27.78 -12.32 -0.92
C TYR A 2 27.32 -13.51 -1.78
N SER A 3 26.30 -13.30 -2.62
CA SER A 3 25.80 -14.36 -3.50
C SER A 3 26.72 -14.48 -4.71
N GLN A 4 27.38 -15.62 -4.80
CA GLN A 4 28.21 -15.97 -5.96
C GLN A 4 27.40 -15.88 -7.25
N VAL A 5 28.01 -15.39 -8.31
CA VAL A 5 27.52 -15.63 -9.68
C VAL A 5 28.03 -17.01 -10.10
N LYS A 6 27.14 -18.02 -10.07
CA LYS A 6 27.45 -19.39 -10.46
C LYS A 6 27.66 -19.47 -11.98
N GLY A 7 28.44 -20.47 -12.40
CA GLY A 7 28.80 -20.66 -13.80
C GLY A 7 29.91 -19.73 -14.31
N ILE A 8 30.61 -19.01 -13.43
CA ILE A 8 31.95 -18.47 -13.69
C ILE A 8 32.93 -19.50 -13.13
N THR A 9 33.44 -20.38 -14.00
CA THR A 9 34.28 -21.53 -13.62
C THR A 9 35.69 -21.11 -13.23
N ASP A 10 36.27 -20.13 -13.95
CA ASP A 10 37.52 -19.45 -13.62
C ASP A 10 37.31 -17.92 -13.64
N GLY A 11 37.74 -17.25 -12.56
CA GLY A 11 37.65 -15.79 -12.38
C GLY A 11 36.89 -15.35 -11.13
N PHE A 12 36.57 -14.05 -11.08
CA PHE A 12 35.91 -13.41 -9.95
C PHE A 12 34.45 -13.89 -9.79
N LYS A 13 34.10 -14.28 -8.58
CA LYS A 13 32.78 -14.85 -8.21
C LYS A 13 31.94 -13.90 -7.36
N HIS A 14 32.61 -12.96 -6.68
CA HIS A 14 32.00 -11.99 -5.79
C HIS A 14 32.49 -10.57 -6.08
N LEU A 15 31.62 -9.57 -5.87
CA LEU A 15 31.99 -8.15 -6.02
C LEU A 15 33.15 -7.74 -5.09
N SER A 16 33.27 -8.37 -3.92
CA SER A 16 34.36 -8.10 -2.99
C SER A 16 35.72 -8.51 -3.53
N GLU A 17 35.79 -9.48 -4.46
CA GLU A 17 37.06 -9.92 -5.07
C GLU A 17 37.59 -8.92 -6.10
N ILE A 18 36.75 -8.00 -6.56
CA ILE A 18 37.11 -6.90 -7.46
C ILE A 18 37.15 -5.55 -6.74
N GLY A 19 37.27 -5.56 -5.41
CA GLY A 19 37.39 -4.33 -4.61
C GLY A 19 36.08 -3.58 -4.36
N ILE A 20 34.91 -4.16 -4.67
CA ILE A 20 33.59 -3.54 -4.42
C ILE A 20 32.95 -4.23 -3.22
N SER A 21 32.80 -3.49 -2.12
CA SER A 21 32.23 -3.99 -0.87
C SER A 21 31.15 -3.06 -0.33
N THR A 22 30.44 -3.51 0.70
CA THR A 22 29.55 -2.65 1.49
C THR A 22 30.13 -2.46 2.87
N SER A 23 29.73 -1.41 3.58
CA SER A 23 30.00 -1.31 5.01
C SER A 23 29.46 -2.55 5.73
N LEU A 24 30.22 -3.03 6.71
CA LEU A 24 29.85 -4.14 7.58
C LEU A 24 29.45 -3.59 8.95
N ALA A 25 28.54 -4.28 9.63
CA ALA A 25 28.32 -4.03 11.06
C ALA A 25 29.54 -4.56 11.82
N VAL A 26 30.02 -3.79 12.79
CA VAL A 26 31.25 -4.10 13.53
C VAL A 26 30.93 -4.16 15.01
N TYR A 27 31.57 -5.07 15.75
CA TYR A 27 31.50 -5.09 17.20
C TYR A 27 32.55 -4.14 17.78
N GLY A 28 32.12 -3.22 18.65
CA GLY A 28 33.00 -2.34 19.41
C GLY A 28 33.81 -3.10 20.46
N SER A 29 34.83 -2.44 21.02
CA SER A 29 35.65 -2.99 22.12
C SER A 29 34.85 -3.30 23.39
N ASP A 30 33.65 -2.74 23.51
CA ASP A 30 32.65 -2.95 24.54
C ASP A 30 31.67 -4.11 24.22
N ASN A 31 31.95 -4.90 23.18
CA ASN A 31 31.09 -5.98 22.67
C ASN A 31 29.69 -5.50 22.22
N LYS A 32 29.53 -4.20 21.94
CA LYS A 32 28.29 -3.64 21.39
C LYS A 32 28.32 -3.64 19.86
N LEU A 33 27.20 -4.00 19.24
CA LEU A 33 27.07 -3.92 17.79
C LEU A 33 26.98 -2.44 17.36
N ILE A 34 27.89 -2.03 16.48
CA ILE A 34 27.92 -0.71 15.86
C ILE A 34 27.38 -0.85 14.44
N ILE A 35 26.27 -0.16 14.19
CA ILE A 35 25.61 -0.10 12.88
C ILE A 35 25.76 1.32 12.36
N SER A 36 26.50 1.49 11.27
CA SER A 36 26.68 2.81 10.63
C SER A 36 25.50 3.14 9.70
N GLN A 37 25.31 4.43 9.42
CA GLN A 37 24.36 4.87 8.39
C GLN A 37 24.69 4.30 7.01
N ASP A 38 25.98 4.12 6.72
CA ASP A 38 26.46 3.52 5.47
C ASP A 38 26.09 2.03 5.39
N TYR A 39 26.09 1.30 6.51
CA TYR A 39 25.57 -0.07 6.58
C TYR A 39 24.06 -0.11 6.32
N LEU A 40 23.29 0.77 6.97
CA LEU A 40 21.83 0.82 6.82
C LEU A 40 21.39 1.20 5.40
N SER A 41 22.15 2.07 4.75
CA SER A 41 21.88 2.50 3.37
C SER A 41 22.41 1.53 2.32
N GLY A 42 23.18 0.51 2.71
CA GLY A 42 23.81 -0.44 1.78
C GLY A 42 24.83 0.23 0.85
N LYS A 43 25.50 1.27 1.33
CA LYS A 43 26.45 2.06 0.54
C LYS A 43 27.59 1.18 0.03
N LEU A 44 27.89 1.34 -1.27
CA LEU A 44 29.02 0.68 -1.91
C LEU A 44 30.31 1.46 -1.65
N THR A 45 31.33 0.75 -1.19
CA THR A 45 32.70 1.23 -1.04
C THR A 45 33.55 0.56 -2.09
N ILE A 46 34.25 1.36 -2.89
CA ILE A 46 35.08 0.92 -4.00
C ILE A 46 36.54 1.15 -3.64
N LYS A 47 37.35 0.09 -3.70
CA LYS A 47 38.81 0.18 -3.65
C LYS A 47 39.32 0.25 -5.09
N GLU A 48 39.65 1.46 -5.54
CA GLU A 48 39.96 1.73 -6.95
C GLU A 48 41.16 0.94 -7.47
N ASP A 49 42.20 0.75 -6.66
CA ASP A 49 43.40 0.01 -7.07
C ASP A 49 43.09 -1.48 -7.32
N GLU A 50 42.36 -2.12 -6.38
CA GLU A 50 41.95 -3.52 -6.52
C GLU A 50 41.00 -3.70 -7.73
N LEU A 51 40.07 -2.77 -7.92
CA LEU A 51 39.17 -2.79 -9.07
C LEU A 51 39.92 -2.62 -10.39
N ARG A 52 40.89 -1.69 -10.44
CA ARG A 52 41.71 -1.46 -11.63
C ARG A 52 42.52 -2.69 -11.98
N THR A 53 43.19 -3.31 -11.01
CA THR A 53 43.92 -4.57 -11.22
C THR A 53 43.01 -5.70 -11.69
N ALA A 54 41.79 -5.82 -11.13
CA ALA A 54 40.84 -6.84 -11.56
C ALA A 54 40.38 -6.64 -13.02
N ILE A 55 40.14 -5.40 -13.43
CA ILE A 55 39.76 -5.04 -14.80
C ILE A 55 40.93 -5.29 -15.77
N GLU A 56 42.15 -4.91 -15.40
CA GLU A 56 43.35 -5.14 -16.22
C GLU A 56 43.65 -6.64 -16.38
N ALA A 57 43.44 -7.43 -15.32
CA ALA A 57 43.70 -8.86 -15.35
C ALA A 57 42.68 -9.61 -16.25
N ASN A 58 41.38 -9.34 -16.10
CA ASN A 58 40.33 -10.05 -16.84
C ASN A 58 39.06 -9.17 -17.02
N PRO A 59 39.02 -8.27 -18.02
CA PRO A 59 37.91 -7.33 -18.19
C PRO A 59 36.58 -8.05 -18.50
N ASP A 60 36.62 -9.11 -19.31
CA ASP A 60 35.43 -9.89 -19.67
C ASP A 60 34.78 -10.55 -18.45
N LYS A 61 35.60 -11.03 -17.49
CA LYS A 61 35.09 -11.65 -16.26
C LYS A 61 34.45 -10.64 -15.33
N VAL A 62 35.00 -9.43 -15.24
CA VAL A 62 34.37 -8.33 -14.51
C VAL A 62 33.04 -7.96 -15.17
N MET A 63 33.00 -7.88 -16.50
CA MET A 63 31.75 -7.62 -17.23
C MET A 63 30.69 -8.68 -16.95
N ASP A 64 31.05 -9.97 -17.05
CA ASP A 64 30.16 -11.10 -16.76
C ASP A 64 29.61 -11.04 -15.32
N LEU A 65 30.45 -10.71 -14.35
CA LEU A 65 30.02 -10.60 -12.95
C LEU A 65 28.86 -9.61 -12.77
N PHE A 66 28.81 -8.54 -13.56
CA PHE A 66 27.73 -7.56 -13.53
C PHE A 66 26.56 -7.89 -14.46
N THR A 67 26.85 -8.28 -15.70
CA THR A 67 25.87 -8.24 -16.80
C THR A 67 25.54 -9.61 -17.39
N LYS A 68 26.16 -10.70 -16.92
CA LYS A 68 25.89 -12.05 -17.44
C LYS A 68 24.39 -12.33 -17.45
N SER A 69 23.90 -12.65 -18.65
CA SER A 69 22.51 -13.06 -18.84
C SER A 69 22.41 -14.57 -18.69
N SER A 70 21.42 -15.03 -17.92
CA SER A 70 21.04 -16.43 -17.81
C SER A 70 19.57 -16.51 -17.41
N GLU A 71 18.92 -17.63 -17.71
CA GLU A 71 17.60 -17.98 -17.20
C GLU A 71 17.67 -18.40 -15.72
N VAL A 72 18.82 -18.92 -15.29
CA VAL A 72 19.04 -19.35 -13.90
C VAL A 72 19.44 -18.15 -13.05
N TRP A 73 18.67 -17.87 -12.00
CA TRP A 73 18.86 -16.71 -11.12
C TRP A 73 20.30 -16.63 -10.56
N GLU A 74 20.83 -17.75 -10.08
CA GLU A 74 22.15 -17.87 -9.49
C GLU A 74 23.29 -17.70 -10.49
N GLU A 75 23.01 -17.66 -11.79
CA GLU A 75 23.99 -17.44 -12.84
C GLU A 75 23.92 -16.04 -13.46
N LYS A 76 22.81 -15.32 -13.22
CA LYS A 76 22.69 -13.92 -13.65
C LYS A 76 23.74 -13.05 -12.96
N GLY A 77 24.27 -12.07 -13.67
CA GLY A 77 25.15 -11.05 -13.12
C GLY A 77 24.44 -10.20 -12.07
N VAL A 78 25.21 -9.54 -11.20
CA VAL A 78 24.66 -8.81 -10.06
C VAL A 78 23.76 -7.65 -10.50
N ALA A 79 24.11 -6.91 -11.55
CA ALA A 79 23.28 -5.80 -12.04
C ALA A 79 21.98 -6.31 -12.68
N ALA A 80 22.04 -7.43 -13.41
CA ALA A 80 20.84 -8.07 -13.98
C ALA A 80 19.85 -8.50 -12.89
N ARG A 81 20.35 -9.11 -11.80
CA ARG A 81 19.53 -9.47 -10.63
C ARG A 81 18.90 -8.26 -9.96
N VAL A 82 19.67 -7.19 -9.76
CA VAL A 82 19.16 -5.95 -9.16
C VAL A 82 18.08 -5.34 -10.04
N TYR A 83 18.30 -5.26 -11.35
CA TYR A 83 17.33 -4.75 -12.30
C TYR A 83 16.02 -5.56 -12.27
N GLU A 84 16.11 -6.88 -12.31
CA GLU A 84 14.94 -7.76 -12.25
C GLU A 84 14.18 -7.64 -10.92
N THR A 85 14.91 -7.57 -9.80
CA THR A 85 14.29 -7.39 -8.46
C THR A 85 13.57 -6.05 -8.36
N LEU A 86 14.22 -4.96 -8.80
CA LEU A 86 13.62 -3.62 -8.81
C LEU A 86 12.41 -3.57 -9.75
N GLY A 87 12.52 -4.14 -10.94
CA GLY A 87 11.42 -4.24 -11.88
C GLY A 87 10.22 -5.00 -11.29
N ASN A 88 10.46 -6.11 -10.59
CA ASN A 88 9.41 -6.86 -9.91
C ASN A 88 8.81 -6.10 -8.73
N ALA A 89 9.60 -5.35 -7.97
CA ALA A 89 9.12 -4.50 -6.89
C ALA A 89 8.23 -3.37 -7.44
N ILE A 90 8.65 -2.69 -8.51
CA ILE A 90 7.88 -1.65 -9.19
C ILE A 90 6.58 -2.23 -9.76
N LYS A 91 6.62 -3.41 -10.37
CA LYS A 91 5.40 -4.11 -10.84
C LYS A 91 4.42 -4.37 -9.70
N ARG A 92 4.89 -4.93 -8.58
CA ARG A 92 4.03 -5.16 -7.41
C ARG A 92 3.43 -3.86 -6.87
N LEU A 93 4.22 -2.79 -6.79
CA LEU A 93 3.72 -1.47 -6.38
C LEU A 93 2.64 -0.98 -7.36
N THR A 94 2.86 -1.17 -8.66
CA THR A 94 1.90 -0.82 -9.71
C THR A 94 0.62 -1.65 -9.60
N ASP A 95 0.69 -2.94 -9.28
CA ASP A 95 -0.50 -3.79 -9.10
C ASP A 95 -1.32 -3.37 -7.87
N ILE A 96 -0.65 -2.93 -6.81
CA ILE A 96 -1.29 -2.52 -5.55
C ILE A 96 -1.90 -1.11 -5.68
N ALA A 97 -1.10 -0.14 -6.11
CA ALA A 97 -1.42 1.29 -6.06
C ALA A 97 -1.80 1.89 -7.43
N GLY A 98 -1.59 1.15 -8.51
CA GLY A 98 -1.79 1.65 -9.87
C GLY A 98 -0.56 2.37 -10.40
N THR A 99 -0.69 2.87 -11.63
CA THR A 99 0.32 3.71 -12.26
C THR A 99 -0.37 4.86 -12.98
N SER A 100 0.23 6.05 -12.92
CA SER A 100 -0.24 7.23 -13.65
C SER A 100 -0.18 7.07 -15.17
N ALA A 101 0.55 6.06 -15.67
CA ALA A 101 0.63 5.73 -17.08
C ALA A 101 -0.61 4.98 -17.60
N SER A 102 -1.45 4.43 -16.73
CA SER A 102 -2.66 3.71 -17.13
C SER A 102 -3.86 4.66 -17.20
N LEU A 103 -4.57 4.69 -18.34
CA LEU A 103 -5.81 5.46 -18.50
C LEU A 103 -6.94 4.94 -17.60
N VAL A 104 -6.88 3.65 -17.23
CA VAL A 104 -7.85 3.01 -16.35
C VAL A 104 -7.09 2.35 -15.21
N ASP A 105 -7.38 2.77 -13.98
CA ASP A 105 -6.76 2.19 -12.79
C ASP A 105 -7.58 1.00 -12.27
N ASN A 106 -7.00 -0.19 -12.42
CA ASN A 106 -7.55 -1.46 -11.92
C ASN A 106 -6.70 -2.05 -10.78
N SER A 107 -5.90 -1.21 -10.14
CA SER A 107 -5.13 -1.56 -8.96
C SER A 107 -6.02 -2.06 -7.82
N PHE A 108 -5.40 -2.79 -6.90
CA PHE A 108 -6.09 -3.31 -5.72
C PHE A 108 -6.73 -2.18 -4.90
N VAL A 109 -6.00 -1.07 -4.68
CA VAL A 109 -6.51 0.09 -3.94
C VAL A 109 -7.70 0.72 -4.68
N SER A 110 -7.62 0.92 -5.99
CA SER A 110 -8.71 1.54 -6.76
C SER A 110 -9.96 0.65 -6.84
N LYS A 111 -9.80 -0.67 -6.85
CA LYS A 111 -10.94 -1.60 -6.69
C LYS A 111 -11.60 -1.46 -5.32
N GLN A 112 -10.82 -1.42 -4.24
CA GLN A 112 -11.36 -1.23 -2.90
C GLN A 112 -12.10 0.09 -2.74
N ILE A 113 -11.55 1.19 -3.28
CA ILE A 113 -12.21 2.50 -3.27
C ILE A 113 -13.56 2.44 -4.00
N ARG A 114 -13.62 1.80 -5.18
CA ARG A 114 -14.89 1.63 -5.91
C ARG A 114 -15.93 0.86 -5.10
N THR A 115 -15.54 -0.25 -4.50
CA THR A 115 -16.44 -1.04 -3.64
C THR A 115 -16.92 -0.24 -2.42
N LEU A 116 -16.05 0.56 -1.80
CA LEU A 116 -16.44 1.43 -0.69
C LEU A 116 -17.44 2.50 -1.15
N ASN A 117 -17.23 3.12 -2.31
CA ASN A 117 -18.18 4.10 -2.85
C ASN A 117 -19.56 3.48 -3.13
N GLU A 118 -19.60 2.29 -3.71
CA GLU A 118 -20.86 1.55 -3.93
C GLU A 118 -21.60 1.25 -2.62
N GLN A 119 -20.86 0.90 -1.56
CA GLN A 119 -21.43 0.70 -0.23
C GLN A 119 -21.96 2.01 0.36
N ILE A 120 -21.20 3.11 0.22
CA ILE A 120 -21.64 4.44 0.67
C ILE A 120 -22.95 4.82 -0.03
N GLU A 121 -23.03 4.70 -1.36
CA GLU A 121 -24.26 5.01 -2.09
C GLU A 121 -25.45 4.15 -1.66
N LEU A 122 -25.23 2.88 -1.34
CA LEU A 122 -26.29 2.00 -0.84
C LEU A 122 -26.80 2.45 0.52
N GLU A 123 -25.89 2.80 1.43
CA GLU A 123 -26.25 3.30 2.75
C GLU A 123 -26.92 4.67 2.70
N GLU A 124 -26.48 5.58 1.80
CA GLU A 124 -27.15 6.86 1.55
C GLU A 124 -28.60 6.65 1.09
N ARG A 125 -28.85 5.75 0.13
CA ARG A 125 -30.21 5.39 -0.29
C ARG A 125 -31.03 4.83 0.85
N ARG A 126 -30.42 4.02 1.72
CA ARG A 126 -31.08 3.47 2.90
C ARG A 126 -31.48 4.55 3.89
N LEU A 127 -30.59 5.51 4.15
CA LEU A 127 -30.87 6.65 5.02
C LEU A 127 -32.01 7.50 4.49
N GLN A 128 -32.05 7.77 3.18
CA GLN A 128 -33.16 8.48 2.55
C GLN A 128 -34.51 7.76 2.75
N MET A 129 -34.55 6.43 2.57
CA MET A 129 -35.77 5.66 2.84
C MET A 129 -36.20 5.71 4.31
N VAL A 130 -35.25 5.73 5.24
CA VAL A 130 -35.53 5.85 6.67
C VAL A 130 -36.07 7.24 7.00
N GLU A 131 -35.47 8.29 6.44
CA GLU A 131 -35.94 9.67 6.55
C GLU A 131 -37.38 9.81 6.03
N ASP A 132 -37.67 9.35 4.82
CA ASP A 132 -39.02 9.37 4.23
C ASP A 132 -40.05 8.67 5.12
N ARG A 133 -39.67 7.54 5.73
CA ARG A 133 -40.53 6.80 6.64
C ARG A 133 -40.81 7.60 7.91
N TYR A 134 -39.80 8.25 8.50
CA TYR A 134 -39.99 9.08 9.68
C TYR A 134 -40.83 10.31 9.38
N TRP A 135 -40.66 10.96 8.22
CA TRP A 135 -41.54 12.05 7.78
C TRP A 135 -43.00 11.60 7.70
N ARG A 136 -43.29 10.44 7.09
CA ARG A 136 -44.65 9.89 7.03
C ARG A 136 -45.25 9.63 8.41
N GLN A 137 -44.46 9.07 9.33
CA GLN A 137 -44.92 8.83 10.71
C GLN A 137 -45.17 10.13 11.44
N PHE A 138 -44.29 11.12 11.29
CA PHE A 138 -44.45 12.45 11.88
C PHE A 138 -45.73 13.13 11.38
N THR A 139 -45.97 13.18 10.08
CA THR A 139 -47.22 13.74 9.52
C THR A 139 -48.47 12.98 9.98
N ALA A 140 -48.41 11.65 10.13
CA ALA A 140 -49.52 10.88 10.66
C ALA A 140 -49.80 11.21 12.13
N LEU A 141 -48.76 11.39 12.94
CA LEU A 141 -48.86 11.81 14.34
C LEU A 141 -49.43 13.23 14.45
N GLU A 142 -48.98 14.17 13.62
CA GLU A 142 -49.56 15.53 13.58
C GLU A 142 -51.05 15.51 13.25
N LYS A 143 -51.46 14.70 12.26
CA LYS A 143 -52.88 14.52 11.93
C LYS A 143 -53.67 13.92 13.09
N ALA A 144 -53.13 12.90 13.76
CA ALA A 144 -53.77 12.27 14.91
C ALA A 144 -53.91 13.25 16.09
N ILE A 145 -52.87 14.03 16.40
CA ILE A 145 -52.90 15.06 17.44
C ILE A 145 -53.97 16.11 17.12
N ASN A 146 -54.03 16.58 15.87
CA ASN A 146 -55.05 17.55 15.44
C ASN A 146 -56.48 16.98 15.60
N GLN A 147 -56.69 15.71 15.26
CA GLN A 147 -57.98 15.03 15.48
C GLN A 147 -58.32 14.89 16.97
N LEU A 148 -57.35 14.51 17.80
CA LEU A 148 -57.53 14.40 19.26
C LEU A 148 -57.84 15.76 19.90
N ASN A 149 -57.20 16.83 19.45
CA ASN A 149 -57.50 18.20 19.91
C ASN A 149 -58.91 18.64 19.50
N ALA A 150 -59.35 18.32 18.27
CA ALA A 150 -60.71 18.58 17.84
C ALA A 150 -61.74 17.77 18.67
N GLN A 151 -61.42 16.51 18.98
CA GLN A 151 -62.28 15.65 19.79
C GLN A 151 -62.34 16.12 21.25
N SER A 152 -61.23 16.52 21.86
CA SER A 152 -61.20 17.05 23.22
C SER A 152 -61.99 18.36 23.33
N ALA A 153 -61.86 19.26 22.35
CA ALA A 153 -62.66 20.49 22.28
C ALA A 153 -64.16 20.21 22.17
N TRP A 154 -64.55 19.23 21.34
CA TRP A 154 -65.95 18.81 21.22
C TRP A 154 -66.50 18.24 22.54
N LEU A 155 -65.74 17.36 23.21
CA LEU A 155 -66.11 16.81 24.52
C LEU A 155 -66.25 17.90 25.58
N MET A 156 -65.35 18.89 25.62
CA MET A 156 -65.47 20.03 26.53
C MET A 156 -66.73 20.87 26.26
N SER A 157 -67.06 21.10 24.98
CA SER A 157 -68.29 21.81 24.60
C SER A 157 -69.55 21.08 25.07
N GLN A 158 -69.59 19.76 24.90
CA GLN A 158 -70.70 18.92 25.39
C GLN A 158 -70.78 18.90 26.92
N PHE A 159 -69.64 18.78 27.61
CA PHE A 159 -69.59 18.82 29.06
C PHE A 159 -70.12 20.16 29.62
N ASN A 160 -69.76 21.28 28.98
CA ASN A 160 -70.23 22.61 29.38
C ASN A 160 -71.74 22.80 29.13
N MET A 161 -72.29 22.23 28.04
CA MET A 161 -73.74 22.22 27.81
C MET A 161 -74.50 21.38 28.85
N VAL A 162 -73.97 20.23 29.25
CA VAL A 162 -74.59 19.35 30.25
C VAL A 162 -74.52 19.94 31.68
N MET A 163 -73.46 20.68 31.99
CA MET A 163 -73.28 21.33 33.31
C MET A 163 -73.97 22.70 33.43
N GLY A 164 -74.20 23.40 32.32
CA GLY A 164 -74.91 24.69 32.30
C GLY A 164 -76.44 24.60 32.21
N GLY A 165 -76.99 23.38 32.15
CA GLY A 165 -78.42 23.11 32.01
C GLY A 165 -79.12 22.60 33.28
N ARG A 166 -78.59 22.88 34.48
CA ARG A 166 -79.21 22.52 35.77
C ARG A 166 -79.26 23.69 36.72
#